data_AF-A0A9N8MJB6-F1
#
_entry.id   AF-A0A9N8MJB6-F1
#
_cell.length_a   1.000
_cell.length_b   1.000
_cell.length_c   1.000
_cell.angle_alpha   90.00
_cell.angle_beta   90.00
_cell.angle_gamma   90.00
#
_symmetry.space_group_name_H-M   'P 1'
#
loop_
_entity.id
_entity.type
_entity.pdbx_description
1 polymer ?
#
loop_
_entity_poly.entity_id
_entity_poly.type
_entity_poly.pdbx_seq_one_letter_code
_entity_poly.pdbx_strand_id
1 'polypeptide(L)'
;MSDPTDDKKTTAPGLENIGLEINDDEQLVSDADDEEYSDEFEFDPKVPSTRELLREKSQLLALEKLSPEDLDAWIDAIQETLKVGLIIDGQHRVSGTKAQKVLFAVSALPEAAWPELAFQFIVLNSTARAVKESLLINIIGTSLDPEELTTVEKRLVDSGVPVPLYQGVMRLHEDPESPFYGMLRFGIADKAPIDAKAAKSKIAAYWHRCKVYPLVAHLIPGETKKEKMQNWVAQGIWYDYLKVFWNVAKARYADTGLWLPTTESDGVTPTSRLLRTTVLNLVQNAVIESMFKALETEINNDPESVKDMKALLPDINAFQKRCEMYFKRLLPEFFSEWGPASKGLDGSRGPRDEFVKAIRQVIESHKSVAELKSQTSGSIIFRLV
;
A
#
# COMPACT_ATOMS: atom_id res chain seq x y z
N MET A 1 -67.43 -22.56 -18.04
CA MET A 1 -66.43 -23.20 -18.91
C MET A 1 -65.44 -22.11 -19.27
N SER A 2 -64.40 -22.00 -18.47
CA SER A 2 -63.38 -20.96 -18.56
C SER A 2 -62.07 -21.62 -18.17
N ASP A 3 -61.14 -21.64 -19.10
CA ASP A 3 -59.79 -22.20 -19.00
C ASP A 3 -58.93 -21.40 -20.01
N PRO A 4 -57.60 -21.29 -19.90
CA PRO A 4 -56.78 -21.17 -18.69
C PRO A 4 -55.67 -20.08 -18.79
N THR A 5 -55.14 -19.74 -17.62
CA THR A 5 -53.73 -19.39 -17.26
C THR A 5 -52.81 -18.69 -18.26
N ASP A 6 -52.41 -17.48 -17.87
CA ASP A 6 -51.32 -16.69 -18.45
C ASP A 6 -50.05 -16.89 -17.59
N ASP A 7 -49.08 -17.64 -18.11
CA ASP A 7 -47.81 -17.98 -17.46
C ASP A 7 -46.79 -16.85 -17.67
N LYS A 8 -46.54 -16.07 -16.62
CA LYS A 8 -45.44 -15.10 -16.60
C LYS A 8 -44.10 -15.80 -16.35
N LYS A 9 -43.38 -16.07 -17.45
CA LYS A 9 -41.93 -16.34 -17.42
C LYS A 9 -41.20 -15.14 -16.83
N THR A 10 -40.59 -15.34 -15.67
CA THR A 10 -39.68 -14.39 -15.03
C THR A 10 -38.27 -14.72 -15.54
N THR A 11 -37.79 -13.98 -16.54
CA THR A 11 -36.40 -14.05 -17.00
C THR A 11 -35.49 -13.30 -16.03
N ALA A 12 -34.45 -13.97 -15.55
CA ALA A 12 -33.39 -13.36 -14.74
C ALA A 12 -32.70 -12.23 -15.53
N PRO A 13 -32.38 -11.09 -14.90
CA PRO A 13 -31.67 -10.01 -15.59
C PRO A 13 -30.23 -10.41 -15.83
N GLY A 14 -29.85 -10.46 -17.12
CA GLY A 14 -28.49 -10.71 -17.59
C GLY A 14 -27.52 -9.59 -17.22
N LEU A 15 -26.31 -9.99 -16.84
CA LEU A 15 -25.15 -9.16 -16.50
C LEU A 15 -24.45 -8.56 -17.72
N GLU A 16 -25.19 -8.19 -18.77
CA GLU A 16 -24.60 -7.58 -19.96
C GLU A 16 -24.82 -6.06 -19.93
N ASN A 17 -23.71 -5.32 -20.01
CA ASN A 17 -23.58 -3.85 -20.00
C ASN A 17 -23.73 -3.14 -18.65
N ILE A 18 -22.72 -3.29 -17.79
CA ILE A 18 -22.36 -2.25 -16.81
C ILE A 18 -21.01 -1.67 -17.21
N GLY A 19 -21.02 -0.91 -18.31
CA GLY A 19 -19.95 0.01 -18.66
C GLY A 19 -19.98 1.18 -17.68
N LEU A 20 -19.19 1.07 -16.61
CA LEU A 20 -18.72 2.24 -15.89
C LEU A 20 -17.39 2.62 -16.52
N GLU A 21 -17.40 3.75 -17.24
CA GLU A 21 -16.24 4.62 -17.38
C GLU A 21 -15.77 5.01 -15.97
N ILE A 22 -14.96 4.13 -15.37
CA ILE A 22 -13.99 4.58 -14.39
C ILE A 22 -13.02 5.40 -15.25
N ASN A 23 -12.93 6.70 -15.00
CA ASN A 23 -11.82 7.51 -15.51
C ASN A 23 -10.52 6.91 -14.90
N ASP A 24 -10.02 5.85 -15.53
CA ASP A 24 -8.69 5.25 -15.32
C ASP A 24 -7.60 6.10 -16.05
N ASP A 25 -7.93 7.34 -16.40
CA ASP A 25 -7.03 8.38 -16.93
C ASP A 25 -6.20 9.07 -15.82
N GLU A 26 -6.04 8.45 -14.64
CA GLU A 26 -4.74 8.56 -13.98
C GLU A 26 -3.77 7.73 -14.81
N GLN A 27 -3.30 8.32 -15.92
CA GLN A 27 -2.05 7.93 -16.55
C GLN A 27 -1.09 7.57 -15.42
N LEU A 28 -0.62 6.33 -15.42
CA LEU A 28 0.62 5.96 -14.76
C LEU A 28 1.64 7.01 -15.19
N VAL A 29 1.79 8.06 -14.37
CA VAL A 29 2.82 9.07 -14.55
C VAL A 29 4.08 8.25 -14.64
N SER A 30 4.70 8.29 -15.81
CA SER A 30 5.97 7.62 -16.02
C SER A 30 6.90 8.16 -14.94
N ASP A 31 7.29 7.29 -14.01
CA ASP A 31 8.33 7.50 -12.99
C ASP A 31 9.72 7.67 -13.66
N ALA A 32 9.80 8.45 -14.74
CA ALA A 32 11.02 8.82 -15.41
C ALA A 32 11.48 10.14 -14.80
N ASP A 33 12.58 10.05 -14.07
CA ASP A 33 13.45 11.16 -13.66
C ASP A 33 12.92 12.06 -12.54
N ASP A 34 12.69 11.47 -11.36
CA ASP A 34 13.04 12.17 -10.12
C ASP A 34 14.59 12.17 -10.04
N GLU A 35 15.23 13.13 -10.71
CA GLU A 35 16.65 13.42 -10.51
C GLU A 35 16.90 13.61 -9.01
N GLU A 36 17.69 12.69 -8.46
CA GLU A 36 18.06 12.62 -7.06
C GLU A 36 18.91 13.86 -6.71
N TYR A 37 18.25 14.98 -6.41
CA TYR A 37 18.91 16.15 -5.81
C TYR A 37 19.33 15.77 -4.38
N SER A 38 20.59 15.35 -4.27
CA SER A 38 21.28 14.95 -3.06
C SER A 38 21.83 16.15 -2.26
N ASP A 39 21.10 17.26 -2.17
CA ASP A 39 21.40 18.27 -1.16
C ASP A 39 20.71 17.85 0.15
N GLU A 40 21.39 16.91 0.82
CA GLU A 40 21.01 16.27 2.07
C GLU A 40 20.83 17.30 3.18
N PHE A 41 19.59 17.46 3.63
CA PHE A 41 19.35 17.71 5.04
C PHE A 41 18.92 16.38 5.66
N GLU A 42 19.85 15.76 6.40
CA GLU A 42 19.48 14.71 7.36
C GLU A 42 18.49 15.33 8.34
N PHE A 43 17.20 15.06 8.16
CA PHE A 43 16.31 15.01 9.30
C PHE A 43 16.84 13.85 10.14
N ASP A 44 17.69 14.13 11.13
CA ASP A 44 18.21 13.11 12.03
C ASP A 44 17.01 12.49 12.75
N PRO A 45 16.59 11.25 12.41
CA PRO A 45 15.47 10.60 13.06
C PRO A 45 15.84 10.21 14.50
N LYS A 46 17.08 10.47 14.95
CA LYS A 46 17.51 10.37 16.34
C LYS A 46 17.25 11.63 17.15
N VAL A 47 16.45 12.60 16.68
CA VAL A 47 15.82 13.50 17.64
C VAL A 47 14.87 12.63 18.45
N PRO A 48 15.22 12.24 19.69
CA PRO A 48 14.33 11.42 20.49
C PRO A 48 13.02 12.18 20.59
N SER A 49 11.87 11.49 20.56
CA SER A 49 10.61 12.18 20.82
C SER A 49 10.80 13.07 22.05
N THR A 50 10.18 14.25 22.11
CA THR A 50 10.35 15.14 23.29
C THR A 50 10.08 14.37 24.59
N ARG A 51 9.21 13.34 24.51
CA ARG A 51 8.99 12.27 25.50
C ARG A 51 10.24 11.46 25.86
N GLU A 52 10.98 10.92 24.89
CA GLU A 52 12.25 10.21 25.09
C GLU A 52 13.37 11.13 25.56
N LEU A 53 13.48 12.36 25.04
CA LEU A 53 14.44 13.35 25.52
C LEU A 53 14.20 13.71 26.98
N LEU A 54 12.93 13.78 27.39
CA LEU A 54 12.52 14.01 28.79
C LEU A 54 12.77 12.77 29.66
N ARG A 55 12.54 11.56 29.13
CA ARG A 55 12.89 10.30 29.81
C ARG A 55 14.40 10.15 30.01
N GLU A 56 15.19 10.45 28.97
CA GLU A 56 16.65 10.31 28.97
C GLU A 56 17.34 11.43 29.76
N LYS A 57 16.77 12.65 29.78
CA LYS A 57 17.24 13.77 30.63
C LYS A 57 16.58 13.84 32.01
N SER A 58 15.80 12.85 32.41
CA SER A 58 15.20 12.79 33.75
C SER A 58 16.24 12.45 34.84
N GLN A 59 17.17 13.38 35.08
CA GLN A 59 17.94 13.44 36.33
C GLN A 59 17.12 14.03 37.50
N LEU A 60 15.79 13.94 37.45
CA LEU A 60 14.92 14.48 38.51
C LEU A 60 14.10 13.36 39.14
N LEU A 61 14.64 12.81 40.23
CA LEU A 61 13.98 12.01 41.28
C LEU A 61 12.65 12.61 41.83
N ALA A 62 12.20 13.74 41.28
CA ALA A 62 10.96 14.43 41.62
C ALA A 62 9.78 14.05 40.71
N LEU A 63 10.01 13.55 39.49
CA LEU A 63 8.94 13.20 38.54
C LEU A 63 8.23 11.88 38.90
N GLU A 64 8.91 10.93 39.53
CA GLU A 64 8.31 9.66 39.99
C GLU A 64 7.24 9.82 41.07
N LYS A 65 7.16 11.01 41.70
CA LYS A 65 6.17 11.32 42.74
C LYS A 65 4.94 12.05 42.21
N LEU A 66 4.94 12.44 40.93
CA LEU A 66 3.77 13.07 40.31
C LEU A 66 2.69 12.02 40.07
N SER A 67 1.44 12.45 40.22
CA SER A 67 0.34 11.67 39.69
C SER A 67 0.45 11.59 38.16
N PRO A 68 -0.14 10.57 37.50
CA PRO A 68 -0.15 10.50 36.04
C PRO A 68 -0.68 11.78 35.38
N GLU A 69 -1.71 12.38 35.96
CA GLU A 69 -2.34 13.62 35.49
C GLU A 69 -1.39 14.83 35.61
N ASP A 70 -0.69 14.96 36.74
CA ASP A 70 0.28 16.04 36.94
C ASP A 70 1.53 15.86 36.06
N LEU A 71 1.92 14.61 35.78
CA LEU A 71 3.03 14.29 34.90
C LEU A 71 2.72 14.66 33.46
N ASP A 72 1.52 14.35 32.97
CA ASP A 72 1.07 14.74 31.63
C ASP A 72 1.00 16.27 31.50
N ALA A 73 0.40 16.96 32.49
CA ALA A 73 0.37 18.43 32.51
C ALA A 73 1.78 19.07 32.53
N TRP A 74 2.74 18.44 33.21
CA TRP A 74 4.13 18.88 33.21
C TRP A 74 4.82 18.66 31.86
N ILE A 75 4.58 17.51 31.23
CA ILE A 75 5.09 17.20 29.89
C ILE A 75 4.57 18.23 28.89
N ASP A 76 3.26 18.53 28.92
CA ASP A 76 2.63 19.53 28.06
C ASP A 76 3.24 20.92 28.27
N ALA A 77 3.41 21.34 29.53
CA ALA A 77 4.01 22.63 29.85
C ALA A 77 5.46 22.76 29.36
N ILE A 78 6.27 21.69 29.49
CA ILE A 78 7.63 21.70 28.93
C ILE A 78 7.59 21.74 27.41
N GLN A 79 6.74 20.92 26.77
CA GLN A 79 6.60 20.93 25.31
C GLN A 79 6.25 22.34 24.81
N GLU A 80 5.33 23.02 25.49
CA GLU A 80 4.95 24.40 25.16
C GLU A 80 6.09 25.39 25.37
N THR A 81 6.89 25.21 26.42
CA THR A 81 8.05 26.08 26.71
C THR A 81 9.22 25.82 25.74
N LEU A 82 9.35 24.59 25.23
CA LEU A 82 10.36 24.20 24.25
C LEU A 82 9.97 24.56 22.81
N LYS A 83 8.75 25.05 22.56
CA LYS A 83 8.37 25.67 21.27
C LYS A 83 9.10 27.00 21.09
N VAL A 84 10.43 26.97 20.95
CA VAL A 84 11.16 28.03 20.26
C VAL A 84 10.50 28.15 18.89
N GLY A 85 10.01 29.34 18.53
CA GLY A 85 9.13 29.57 17.37
C GLY A 85 9.37 28.58 16.23
N LEU A 86 8.46 27.61 16.10
CA LEU A 86 8.61 26.50 15.15
C LEU A 86 8.43 27.04 13.74
N ILE A 87 9.46 26.86 12.91
CA ILE A 87 9.38 27.21 11.49
C ILE A 87 8.71 26.03 10.77
N ILE A 88 7.42 26.19 10.47
CA ILE A 88 6.61 25.19 9.75
C ILE A 88 7.06 25.07 8.28
N ASP A 89 7.35 26.21 7.64
CA ASP A 89 7.84 26.27 6.26
C ASP A 89 8.81 27.45 6.09
N GLY A 90 9.65 27.40 5.06
CA GLY A 90 10.66 28.41 4.76
C GLY A 90 12.02 28.16 5.38
N GLN A 91 12.26 26.97 5.95
CA GLN A 91 13.55 26.61 6.56
C GLN A 91 14.72 26.76 5.57
N HIS A 92 14.54 26.38 4.30
CA HIS A 92 15.53 26.60 3.24
C HIS A 92 15.81 28.09 2.96
N ARG A 93 14.78 28.94 3.09
CA ARG A 93 14.95 30.39 2.91
C ARG A 93 15.77 30.98 4.06
N VAL A 94 15.50 30.53 5.28
CA VAL A 94 16.27 30.93 6.46
C VAL A 94 17.70 30.39 6.40
N SER A 95 17.91 29.15 5.99
CA SER A 95 19.26 28.57 5.91
C SER A 95 20.11 29.21 4.81
N GLY A 96 19.52 29.47 3.64
CA GLY A 96 20.22 30.10 2.50
C GLY A 96 20.64 31.55 2.74
N THR A 97 20.11 32.20 3.77
CA THR A 97 20.43 33.59 4.12
C THR A 97 21.33 33.73 5.33
N LYS A 98 21.84 32.63 5.93
CA LYS A 98 22.70 32.67 7.13
C LYS A 98 23.90 33.62 7.04
N ALA A 99 24.42 33.86 5.83
CA ALA A 99 25.56 34.76 5.59
C ALA A 99 25.19 36.24 5.45
N GLN A 100 23.89 36.58 5.41
CA GLN A 100 23.40 37.93 5.15
C GLN A 100 22.28 38.32 6.12
N LYS A 101 22.17 39.61 6.44
CA LYS A 101 21.05 40.11 7.25
C LYS A 101 19.86 40.38 6.35
N VAL A 102 19.06 39.35 6.12
CA VAL A 102 17.81 39.42 5.34
C VAL A 102 16.62 39.51 6.29
N LEU A 103 15.70 40.44 6.02
CA LEU A 103 14.43 40.54 6.74
C LEU A 103 13.40 39.58 6.13
N PHE A 104 12.72 38.82 6.98
CA PHE A 104 11.67 37.91 6.57
C PHE A 104 10.29 38.46 6.93
N ALA A 105 9.35 38.38 5.99
CA ALA A 105 7.94 38.46 6.33
C ALA A 105 7.53 37.15 7.02
N VAL A 106 7.00 37.26 8.23
CA VAL A 106 6.60 36.11 9.05
C VAL A 106 5.08 36.16 9.23
N SER A 107 4.42 35.04 8.91
CA SER A 107 3.05 34.78 9.35
C SER A 107 3.11 33.88 10.57
N ALA A 108 2.67 34.38 11.72
CA ALA A 108 2.69 33.63 12.97
C ALA A 108 1.33 32.95 13.19
N LEU A 109 1.38 31.72 13.70
CA LEU A 109 0.21 31.00 14.21
C LEU A 109 0.34 30.91 15.74
N PRO A 110 -0.01 31.99 16.47
CA PRO A 110 0.09 32.00 17.92
C PRO A 110 -0.84 30.93 18.50
N GLU A 111 -0.37 30.22 19.54
CA GLU A 111 -1.16 29.25 20.31
C GLU A 111 -1.74 28.10 19.47
N ALA A 112 -1.19 27.85 18.28
CA ALA A 112 -1.63 26.74 17.45
C ALA A 112 -1.35 25.40 18.13
N ALA A 113 -2.40 24.61 18.29
CA ALA A 113 -2.30 23.25 18.76
C ALA A 113 -1.48 22.40 17.78
N TRP A 114 -0.88 21.32 18.28
CA TRP A 114 -0.05 20.42 17.48
C TRP A 114 -0.74 19.91 16.20
N PRO A 115 -2.03 19.54 16.20
CA PRO A 115 -2.73 19.11 14.98
C PRO A 115 -2.79 20.19 13.90
N GLU A 116 -2.95 21.47 14.30
CA GLU A 116 -2.95 22.59 13.36
C GLU A 116 -1.55 22.80 12.76
N LEU A 117 -0.49 22.71 13.59
CA LEU A 117 0.89 22.81 13.11
C LEU A 117 1.22 21.70 12.10
N ALA A 118 0.83 20.46 12.40
CA ALA A 118 0.99 19.32 11.50
C ALA A 118 0.18 19.49 10.21
N PHE A 119 -1.08 19.93 10.30
CA PHE A 119 -1.93 20.24 9.14
C PHE A 119 -1.25 21.26 8.22
N GLN A 120 -0.78 22.39 8.75
CA GLN A 120 -0.11 23.43 7.98
C GLN A 120 1.17 22.90 7.34
N PHE A 121 1.96 22.13 8.09
CA PHE A 121 3.15 21.48 7.56
C PHE A 121 2.81 20.58 6.37
N ILE A 122 1.84 19.67 6.53
CA ILE A 122 1.47 18.70 5.49
C ILE A 122 0.94 19.43 4.24
N VAL A 123 0.01 20.39 4.40
CA VAL A 123 -0.64 21.06 3.28
C VAL A 123 0.35 21.92 2.49
N LEU A 124 1.18 22.73 3.16
CA LEU A 124 2.18 23.56 2.50
C LEU A 124 3.20 22.71 1.73
N ASN A 125 3.66 21.61 2.34
CA ASN A 125 4.66 20.73 1.74
C ASN A 125 4.09 19.75 0.71
N SER A 126 2.78 19.51 0.70
CA SER A 126 2.11 18.74 -0.35
C SER A 126 1.92 19.53 -1.65
N THR A 127 1.94 20.87 -1.59
CA THR A 127 1.54 21.75 -2.71
C THR A 127 2.71 22.53 -3.35
N ALA A 128 3.74 22.92 -2.60
CA ALA A 128 4.73 23.90 -3.07
C ALA A 128 6.12 23.34 -3.48
N ARG A 129 6.56 22.21 -2.89
CA ARG A 129 7.75 21.43 -3.30
C ARG A 129 7.68 20.11 -2.54
N ALA A 130 7.72 18.98 -3.24
CA ALA A 130 7.37 17.68 -2.68
C ALA A 130 8.34 17.28 -1.55
N VAL A 131 7.91 17.47 -0.30
CA VAL A 131 8.43 16.65 0.79
C VAL A 131 8.21 15.20 0.40
N LYS A 132 9.22 14.36 0.64
CA LYS A 132 9.14 12.92 0.35
C LYS A 132 7.86 12.39 0.99
N GLU A 133 6.97 11.85 0.16
CA GLU A 133 5.66 11.38 0.60
C GLU A 133 5.76 10.37 1.75
N SER A 134 6.81 9.57 1.77
CA SER A 134 7.14 8.65 2.86
C SER A 134 7.26 9.36 4.23
N LEU A 135 7.77 10.60 4.28
CA LEU A 135 7.82 11.43 5.49
C LEU A 135 6.41 11.89 5.90
N LEU A 136 5.56 12.26 4.94
CA LEU A 136 4.16 12.62 5.24
C LEU A 136 3.39 11.43 5.81
N ILE A 137 3.61 10.22 5.25
CA ILE A 137 3.02 9.00 5.79
C ILE A 137 3.48 8.79 7.24
N ASN A 138 4.77 8.98 7.52
CA ASN A 138 5.30 8.84 8.88
C ASN A 138 4.69 9.85 9.86
N ILE A 139 4.61 11.14 9.49
CA ILE A 139 4.06 12.18 10.35
C ILE A 139 2.59 11.89 10.67
N ILE A 140 1.79 11.55 9.65
CA ILE A 140 0.37 11.25 9.85
C ILE A 140 0.18 9.94 10.62
N GLY A 141 1.10 9.00 10.46
CA GLY A 141 1.09 7.69 11.13
C GLY A 141 1.49 7.71 12.60
N THR A 142 2.47 8.52 12.95
CA THR A 142 3.17 8.43 14.25
C THR A 142 3.10 9.70 15.09
N SER A 143 2.86 10.86 14.47
CA SER A 143 2.96 12.16 15.16
C SER A 143 1.62 12.75 15.58
N LEU A 144 0.49 12.17 15.16
CA LEU A 144 -0.85 12.60 15.54
C LEU A 144 -1.58 11.45 16.21
N ASP A 145 -2.10 11.70 17.42
CA ASP A 145 -2.95 10.72 18.08
C ASP A 145 -4.27 10.53 17.30
N PRO A 146 -4.97 9.39 17.42
CA PRO A 146 -6.21 9.15 16.68
C PRO A 146 -7.28 10.24 16.87
N GLU A 147 -7.39 10.79 18.09
CA GLU A 147 -8.30 11.89 18.40
C GLU A 147 -7.89 13.18 17.70
N GLU A 148 -6.60 13.53 17.76
CA GLU A 148 -6.01 14.68 17.08
C GLU A 148 -6.19 14.60 15.57
N LEU A 149 -5.90 13.44 14.98
CA LEU A 149 -6.04 13.21 13.55
C LEU A 149 -7.49 13.39 13.12
N THR A 150 -8.46 12.92 13.90
CA THR A 150 -9.89 13.10 13.61
C THR A 150 -10.27 14.58 13.47
N THR A 151 -9.62 15.49 14.23
CA THR A 151 -9.89 16.93 14.15
C THR A 151 -9.43 17.57 12.83
N VAL A 152 -8.37 17.03 12.21
CA VAL A 152 -7.77 17.59 10.98
C VAL A 152 -7.97 16.72 9.75
N GLU A 153 -8.40 15.47 9.90
CA GLU A 153 -8.53 14.48 8.83
C GLU A 153 -9.39 14.99 7.69
N LYS A 154 -10.59 15.50 7.99
CA LYS A 154 -11.48 16.05 6.97
C LYS A 154 -10.80 17.16 6.16
N ARG A 155 -10.10 18.07 6.84
CA ARG A 155 -9.38 19.17 6.19
C ARG A 155 -8.21 18.68 5.35
N LEU A 156 -7.49 17.66 5.82
CA LEU A 156 -6.40 17.02 5.07
C LEU A 156 -6.95 16.36 3.80
N VAL A 157 -8.04 15.61 3.89
CA VAL A 157 -8.73 14.99 2.75
C VAL A 157 -9.24 16.05 1.77
N ASP A 158 -9.88 17.12 2.28
CA ASP A 158 -10.35 18.24 1.46
C ASP A 158 -9.18 18.97 0.76
N SER A 159 -7.96 18.89 1.32
CA SER A 159 -6.72 19.40 0.73
C SER A 159 -6.01 18.41 -0.20
N GLY A 160 -6.65 17.28 -0.53
CA GLY A 160 -6.12 16.26 -1.44
C GLY A 160 -5.16 15.25 -0.79
N VAL A 161 -5.04 15.24 0.54
CA VAL A 161 -4.18 14.31 1.28
C VAL A 161 -4.94 13.01 1.58
N PRO A 162 -4.51 11.84 1.08
CA PRO A 162 -5.26 10.60 1.24
C PRO A 162 -4.98 9.93 2.59
N VAL A 163 -5.43 10.56 3.69
CA VAL A 163 -5.20 10.10 5.09
C VAL A 163 -5.51 8.61 5.30
N PRO A 164 -6.66 8.06 4.83
CA PRO A 164 -6.96 6.64 5.03
C PRO A 164 -5.93 5.68 4.41
N LEU A 165 -5.32 6.07 3.28
CA LEU A 165 -4.26 5.28 2.65
C LEU A 165 -2.95 5.35 3.43
N TYR A 166 -2.63 6.51 4.02
CA TYR A 166 -1.44 6.64 4.86
C TYR A 166 -1.55 5.80 6.12
N GLN A 167 -2.70 5.88 6.82
CA GLN A 167 -3.00 4.99 7.95
C GLN A 167 -2.95 3.52 7.53
N GLY A 168 -3.48 3.18 6.35
CA GLY A 168 -3.40 1.83 5.81
C GLY A 168 -1.97 1.32 5.61
N VAL A 169 -1.05 2.18 5.16
CA VAL A 169 0.37 1.83 4.99
C VAL A 169 1.09 1.71 6.32
N MET A 170 0.79 2.58 7.27
CA MET A 170 1.33 2.48 8.63
C MET A 170 0.88 1.17 9.28
N ARG A 171 -0.41 0.83 9.15
CA ARG A 171 -0.94 -0.46 9.60
C ARG A 171 -0.26 -1.65 8.92
N LEU A 172 0.15 -1.55 7.65
CA LEU A 172 0.95 -2.59 7.00
C LEU A 172 2.33 -2.75 7.64
N HIS A 173 2.94 -1.67 8.11
CA HIS A 173 4.26 -1.70 8.74
C HIS A 173 4.22 -2.11 10.21
N GLU A 174 3.19 -1.71 10.95
CA GLU A 174 3.14 -1.81 12.42
C GLU A 174 2.35 -3.01 12.95
N ASP A 175 1.38 -3.56 12.21
CA ASP A 175 0.64 -4.74 12.63
C ASP A 175 1.56 -5.98 12.59
N PRO A 176 1.83 -6.67 13.72
CA PRO A 176 2.67 -7.87 13.75
C PRO A 176 2.14 -9.03 12.90
N GLU A 177 0.83 -9.07 12.62
CA GLU A 177 0.22 -10.05 11.73
C GLU A 177 0.34 -9.68 10.24
N SER A 178 0.81 -8.47 9.95
CA SER A 178 1.04 -8.03 8.59
C SER A 178 2.21 -8.78 7.97
N PRO A 179 2.07 -9.25 6.72
CA PRO A 179 3.20 -9.77 5.97
C PRO A 179 4.26 -8.70 5.69
N PHE A 180 3.94 -7.41 5.87
CA PHE A 180 4.84 -6.27 5.68
C PHE A 180 5.37 -5.67 6.99
N TYR A 181 5.17 -6.33 8.12
CA TYR A 181 5.63 -5.86 9.43
C TYR A 181 7.12 -5.53 9.41
N GLY A 182 7.48 -4.28 9.72
CA GLY A 182 8.85 -3.78 9.70
C GLY A 182 9.52 -3.75 8.32
N MET A 183 8.77 -3.94 7.22
CA MET A 183 9.33 -4.04 5.86
C MET A 183 9.24 -2.76 5.04
N LEU A 184 8.50 -1.76 5.52
CA LEU A 184 8.29 -0.49 4.80
C LEU A 184 9.23 0.60 5.28
N ARG A 185 9.80 1.33 4.33
CA ARG A 185 10.73 2.44 4.55
C ARG A 185 10.03 3.78 4.45
N PHE A 186 10.06 4.56 5.53
CA PHE A 186 9.44 5.89 5.57
C PHE A 186 10.41 7.07 5.32
N GLY A 187 11.72 6.82 5.20
CA GLY A 187 12.71 7.90 5.08
C GLY A 187 14.11 7.42 4.74
N ILE A 188 15.10 8.32 4.80
CA ILE A 188 16.45 8.07 4.25
C ILE A 188 17.26 7.06 5.09
N ALA A 189 17.15 7.08 6.41
CA ALA A 189 17.97 6.24 7.29
C ALA A 189 17.50 4.78 7.42
N ASP A 190 16.28 4.46 6.97
CA ASP A 190 15.70 3.14 7.13
C ASP A 190 16.16 2.16 6.02
N LYS A 191 16.61 0.97 6.45
CA LYS A 191 17.12 -0.10 5.60
C LYS A 191 16.03 -1.06 5.12
N ALA A 192 14.77 -0.78 5.44
CA ALA A 192 13.64 -1.60 5.03
C ALA A 192 13.58 -1.77 3.49
N PRO A 193 13.24 -2.99 3.01
CA PRO A 193 13.39 -3.36 1.60
C PRO A 193 12.33 -2.77 0.67
N ILE A 194 11.21 -2.27 1.20
CA ILE A 194 10.07 -1.78 0.42
C ILE A 194 9.90 -0.30 0.70
N ASP A 195 9.77 0.51 -0.34
CA ASP A 195 9.49 1.93 -0.19
C ASP A 195 8.02 2.17 0.21
N ALA A 196 7.76 2.97 1.25
CA ALA A 196 6.41 3.20 1.74
C ALA A 196 5.50 3.89 0.72
N LYS A 197 6.02 4.85 -0.07
CA LYS A 197 5.28 5.50 -1.16
C LYS A 197 4.87 4.48 -2.22
N ALA A 198 5.78 3.59 -2.61
CA ALA A 198 5.46 2.52 -3.56
C ALA A 198 4.46 1.51 -2.98
N ALA A 199 4.59 1.12 -1.71
CA ALA A 199 3.65 0.22 -1.05
C ALA A 199 2.24 0.84 -0.96
N LYS A 200 2.16 2.16 -0.68
CA LYS A 200 0.90 2.91 -0.70
C LYS A 200 0.21 2.79 -2.04
N SER A 201 0.90 3.16 -3.12
CA SER A 201 0.29 3.28 -4.45
C SER A 201 0.01 1.93 -5.11
N LYS A 202 0.86 0.93 -4.87
CA LYS A 202 0.80 -0.36 -5.59
C LYS A 202 0.17 -1.48 -4.77
N ILE A 203 0.31 -1.47 -3.45
CA ILE A 203 -0.21 -2.53 -2.58
C ILE A 203 -1.47 -2.03 -1.87
N ALA A 204 -1.35 -1.08 -0.94
CA ALA A 204 -2.46 -0.64 -0.12
C ALA A 204 -3.63 -0.08 -0.95
N ALA A 205 -3.36 0.80 -1.92
CA ALA A 205 -4.39 1.40 -2.77
C ALA A 205 -5.17 0.38 -3.60
N TYR A 206 -4.56 -0.73 -4.02
CA TYR A 206 -5.25 -1.78 -4.78
C TYR A 206 -6.38 -2.40 -3.98
N TRP A 207 -6.11 -2.74 -2.72
CA TRP A 207 -7.09 -3.33 -1.81
C TRP A 207 -8.06 -2.28 -1.28
N HIS A 208 -7.58 -1.12 -0.85
CA HIS A 208 -8.41 -0.05 -0.32
C HIS A 208 -9.43 0.46 -1.34
N ARG A 209 -9.04 0.62 -2.61
CA ARG A 209 -9.96 0.98 -3.71
C ARG A 209 -10.82 -0.20 -4.19
N CYS A 210 -10.72 -1.35 -3.52
CA CYS A 210 -11.45 -2.59 -3.79
C CYS A 210 -11.34 -3.05 -5.26
N LYS A 211 -10.14 -3.10 -5.83
CA LYS A 211 -9.96 -3.71 -7.17
C LYS A 211 -10.33 -5.20 -7.18
N VAL A 212 -10.40 -5.83 -6.00
CA VAL A 212 -10.94 -7.18 -5.76
C VAL A 212 -12.46 -7.26 -5.65
N TYR A 213 -13.19 -6.14 -5.76
CA TYR A 213 -14.64 -6.08 -5.55
C TYR A 213 -15.42 -7.21 -6.25
N PRO A 214 -15.16 -7.58 -7.51
CA PRO A 214 -15.89 -8.67 -8.16
C PRO A 214 -15.82 -10.02 -7.45
N LEU A 215 -14.75 -10.28 -6.68
CA LEU A 215 -14.54 -11.51 -5.93
C LEU A 215 -15.22 -11.50 -4.56
N VAL A 216 -15.38 -10.34 -3.94
CA VAL A 216 -15.75 -10.22 -2.52
C VAL A 216 -17.04 -9.42 -2.30
N ALA A 217 -17.67 -8.89 -3.34
CA ALA A 217 -18.84 -8.03 -3.23
C ALA A 217 -19.99 -8.64 -2.41
N HIS A 218 -20.18 -9.96 -2.44
CA HIS A 218 -21.21 -10.67 -1.68
C HIS A 218 -20.85 -10.88 -0.20
N LEU A 219 -19.60 -10.65 0.19
CA LEU A 219 -19.09 -10.77 1.56
C LEU A 219 -19.07 -9.44 2.30
N ILE A 220 -19.23 -8.34 1.57
CA ILE A 220 -19.23 -6.99 2.14
C ILE A 220 -20.66 -6.62 2.55
N PRO A 221 -20.89 -6.23 3.82
CA PRO A 221 -22.20 -5.77 4.28
C PRO A 221 -22.68 -4.54 3.49
N GLY A 222 -23.98 -4.45 3.26
CA GLY A 222 -24.62 -3.33 2.54
C GLY A 222 -25.50 -3.80 1.39
N GLU A 223 -26.52 -3.00 1.07
CA GLU A 223 -27.46 -3.31 -0.02
C GLU A 223 -26.96 -2.73 -1.33
N THR A 224 -26.42 -1.50 -1.27
CA THR A 224 -25.91 -0.79 -2.45
C THR A 224 -24.39 -0.95 -2.59
N LYS A 225 -23.87 -0.84 -3.83
CA LYS A 225 -22.41 -0.82 -4.07
C LYS A 225 -21.71 0.27 -3.26
N LYS A 226 -22.36 1.43 -3.07
CA LYS A 226 -21.82 2.54 -2.28
C LYS A 226 -21.67 2.18 -0.80
N GLU A 227 -22.71 1.63 -0.19
CA GLU A 227 -22.67 1.16 1.20
C GLU A 227 -21.62 0.07 1.40
N LYS A 228 -21.54 -0.88 0.45
CA LYS A 228 -20.50 -1.91 0.48
C LYS A 228 -19.11 -1.29 0.45
N MET A 229 -18.83 -0.38 -0.46
CA MET A 229 -17.53 0.29 -0.52
C MET A 229 -17.22 1.10 0.75
N GLN A 230 -18.23 1.71 1.38
CA GLN A 230 -18.06 2.39 2.68
C GLN A 230 -17.72 1.38 3.78
N ASN A 231 -18.45 0.27 3.87
CA ASN A 231 -18.20 -0.79 4.86
C ASN A 231 -16.85 -1.48 4.63
N TRP A 232 -16.44 -1.66 3.38
CA TRP A 232 -15.15 -2.23 2.99
C TRP A 232 -13.97 -1.48 3.64
N VAL A 233 -14.04 -0.14 3.61
CA VAL A 233 -13.03 0.75 4.21
C VAL A 233 -13.24 0.88 5.72
N ALA A 234 -14.44 1.28 6.14
CA ALA A 234 -14.75 1.64 7.53
C ALA A 234 -14.60 0.48 8.51
N GLN A 235 -14.94 -0.75 8.09
CA GLN A 235 -14.81 -1.94 8.93
C GLN A 235 -13.45 -2.63 8.78
N GLY A 236 -12.52 -2.07 7.98
CA GLY A 236 -11.20 -2.65 7.77
C GLY A 236 -11.17 -3.96 6.99
N ILE A 237 -12.29 -4.38 6.38
CA ILE A 237 -12.41 -5.65 5.64
C ILE A 237 -11.33 -5.73 4.55
N TRP A 238 -11.03 -4.62 3.88
CA TRP A 238 -9.97 -4.56 2.87
C TRP A 238 -8.62 -5.05 3.36
N TYR A 239 -8.29 -4.73 4.60
CA TYR A 239 -7.03 -5.06 5.22
C TYR A 239 -6.98 -6.53 5.61
N ASP A 240 -8.10 -7.10 6.07
CA ASP A 240 -8.18 -8.52 6.41
C ASP A 240 -7.93 -9.41 5.18
N TYR A 241 -8.55 -9.07 4.04
CA TYR A 241 -8.32 -9.80 2.78
C TYR A 241 -6.90 -9.60 2.24
N LEU A 242 -6.35 -8.38 2.37
CA LEU A 242 -4.95 -8.10 2.04
C LEU A 242 -4.02 -8.98 2.87
N LYS A 243 -4.20 -9.02 4.20
CA LYS A 243 -3.40 -9.84 5.12
C LYS A 243 -3.46 -11.31 4.71
N VAL A 244 -4.66 -11.84 4.48
CA VAL A 244 -4.83 -13.25 4.07
C VAL A 244 -4.09 -13.54 2.77
N PHE A 245 -4.28 -12.72 1.73
CA PHE A 245 -3.61 -12.92 0.45
C PHE A 245 -2.08 -12.93 0.59
N TRP A 246 -1.55 -11.90 1.24
CA TRP A 246 -0.10 -11.72 1.35
C TRP A 246 0.56 -12.63 2.39
N ASN A 247 -0.14 -13.07 3.43
CA ASN A 247 0.37 -14.07 4.36
C ASN A 247 0.50 -15.44 3.70
N VAL A 248 -0.44 -15.83 2.83
CA VAL A 248 -0.28 -17.05 2.02
C VAL A 248 0.95 -16.94 1.11
N ALA A 249 1.12 -15.80 0.43
CA ALA A 249 2.29 -15.56 -0.41
C ALA A 249 3.60 -15.58 0.41
N LYS A 250 3.63 -14.90 1.56
CA LYS A 250 4.82 -14.83 2.42
C LYS A 250 5.19 -16.19 2.99
N ALA A 251 4.21 -16.96 3.48
CA ALA A 251 4.44 -18.32 3.98
C ALA A 251 5.00 -19.24 2.89
N ARG A 252 4.57 -19.08 1.64
CA ARG A 252 5.06 -19.90 0.53
C ARG A 252 6.46 -19.52 0.04
N TYR A 253 6.81 -18.23 0.13
CA TYR A 253 7.97 -17.66 -0.54
C TYR A 253 9.00 -17.02 0.41
N ALA A 254 8.89 -17.26 1.72
CA ALA A 254 9.75 -16.65 2.74
C ALA A 254 11.25 -16.76 2.42
N ASP A 255 11.67 -17.92 1.90
CA ASP A 255 13.07 -18.22 1.58
C ASP A 255 13.46 -17.88 0.13
N THR A 256 12.60 -17.19 -0.61
CA THR A 256 12.84 -16.82 -2.01
C THR A 256 13.18 -15.35 -2.15
N GLY A 257 13.74 -15.00 -3.32
CA GLY A 257 14.05 -13.60 -3.68
C GLY A 257 12.84 -12.66 -3.78
N LEU A 258 11.61 -13.14 -3.57
CA LEU A 258 10.41 -12.28 -3.56
C LEU A 258 10.39 -11.36 -2.32
N TRP A 259 10.84 -11.85 -1.16
CA TRP A 259 10.77 -11.13 0.12
C TRP A 259 12.13 -10.71 0.65
N LEU A 260 13.15 -11.57 0.49
CA LEU A 260 14.48 -11.32 1.07
C LEU A 260 15.19 -10.15 0.38
N PRO A 261 15.82 -9.23 1.13
CA PRO A 261 16.73 -8.24 0.53
C PRO A 261 17.84 -8.99 -0.23
N THR A 262 18.05 -8.65 -1.51
CA THR A 262 19.22 -9.15 -2.23
C THR A 262 20.44 -8.52 -1.56
N THR A 263 21.28 -9.35 -0.93
CA THR A 263 22.49 -8.85 -0.28
C THR A 263 23.52 -8.51 -1.33
N GLU A 264 24.28 -7.42 -1.15
CA GLU A 264 25.36 -7.05 -2.08
C GLU A 264 26.41 -8.16 -2.25
N SER A 265 26.53 -9.06 -1.26
CA SER A 265 27.41 -10.23 -1.31
C SER A 265 27.03 -11.29 -2.34
N ASP A 266 25.80 -11.28 -2.88
CA ASP A 266 25.34 -12.32 -3.80
C ASP A 266 25.76 -12.08 -5.26
N GLY A 267 26.47 -10.97 -5.55
CA GLY A 267 26.87 -10.60 -6.92
C GLY A 267 25.70 -10.28 -7.85
N VAL A 268 24.48 -10.25 -7.31
CA VAL A 268 23.25 -9.79 -7.98
C VAL A 268 23.11 -8.31 -7.67
N THR A 269 22.96 -7.47 -8.69
CA THR A 269 22.70 -6.05 -8.53
C THR A 269 21.51 -5.88 -7.57
N PRO A 270 21.63 -5.07 -6.50
CA PRO A 270 20.53 -4.86 -5.58
C PRO A 270 19.28 -4.50 -6.38
N THR A 271 18.27 -5.36 -6.30
CA THR A 271 17.01 -5.10 -6.97
C THR A 271 16.50 -3.76 -6.42
N SER A 272 16.26 -2.78 -7.30
CA SER A 272 15.75 -1.49 -6.84
C SER A 272 14.48 -1.72 -6.00
N ARG A 273 14.38 -1.03 -4.87
CA ARG A 273 13.25 -1.18 -3.92
C ARG A 273 11.90 -0.93 -4.61
N LEU A 274 11.90 -0.02 -5.59
CA LEU A 274 10.77 0.25 -6.47
C LEU A 274 10.40 -0.95 -7.35
N LEU A 275 11.40 -1.63 -7.93
CA LEU A 275 11.17 -2.82 -8.74
C LEU A 275 10.56 -3.94 -7.89
N ARG A 276 11.02 -4.13 -6.64
CA ARG A 276 10.43 -5.13 -5.72
C ARG A 276 8.94 -4.89 -5.49
N THR A 277 8.56 -3.67 -5.12
CA THR A 277 7.15 -3.30 -4.93
C THR A 277 6.33 -3.48 -6.20
N THR A 278 6.96 -3.23 -7.35
CA THR A 278 6.34 -3.46 -8.66
C THR A 278 6.10 -4.95 -8.92
N VAL A 279 7.08 -5.82 -8.64
CA VAL A 279 6.92 -7.27 -8.76
C VAL A 279 5.78 -7.77 -7.88
N LEU A 280 5.72 -7.33 -6.62
CA LEU A 280 4.62 -7.68 -5.71
C LEU A 280 3.27 -7.31 -6.31
N ASN A 281 3.12 -6.09 -6.84
CA ASN A 281 1.90 -5.66 -7.50
C ASN A 281 1.56 -6.49 -8.75
N LEU A 282 2.56 -6.85 -9.57
CA LEU A 282 2.34 -7.69 -10.75
C LEU A 282 1.86 -9.09 -10.36
N VAL A 283 2.46 -9.69 -9.31
CA VAL A 283 2.03 -10.98 -8.76
C VAL A 283 0.59 -10.91 -8.26
N GLN A 284 0.29 -9.89 -7.46
CA GLN A 284 -1.06 -9.65 -6.93
C GLN A 284 -2.11 -9.57 -8.05
N ASN A 285 -1.87 -8.71 -9.04
CA ASN A 285 -2.80 -8.51 -10.15
C ASN A 285 -2.98 -9.79 -10.97
N ALA A 286 -1.88 -10.47 -11.31
CA ALA A 286 -1.94 -11.69 -12.10
C ALA A 286 -2.71 -12.81 -11.39
N VAL A 287 -2.43 -13.04 -10.09
CA VAL A 287 -3.10 -14.07 -9.30
C VAL A 287 -4.59 -13.76 -9.13
N ILE A 288 -4.94 -12.53 -8.78
CA ILE A 288 -6.33 -12.12 -8.53
C ILE A 288 -7.16 -12.17 -9.82
N GLU A 289 -6.61 -11.70 -10.95
CA GLU A 289 -7.30 -11.79 -12.24
C GLU A 289 -7.50 -13.24 -12.70
N SER A 290 -6.49 -14.10 -12.54
CA SER A 290 -6.63 -15.53 -12.85
C SER A 290 -7.60 -16.24 -11.91
N MET A 291 -7.71 -15.79 -10.66
CA MET A 291 -8.74 -16.27 -9.71
C MET A 291 -10.13 -15.89 -10.18
N PHE A 292 -10.32 -14.62 -10.54
CA PHE A 292 -11.59 -14.11 -11.01
C PHE A 292 -12.07 -14.84 -12.28
N LYS A 293 -11.24 -14.94 -13.31
CA LYS A 293 -11.58 -15.63 -14.56
C LYS A 293 -11.94 -17.10 -14.36
N ALA A 294 -11.23 -17.80 -13.48
CA ALA A 294 -11.54 -19.19 -13.20
C ALA A 294 -12.88 -19.36 -12.48
N LEU A 295 -13.18 -18.48 -11.53
CA LEU A 295 -14.48 -18.50 -10.83
C LEU A 295 -15.63 -18.14 -11.78
N GLU A 296 -15.47 -17.15 -12.65
CA GLU A 296 -16.44 -16.86 -13.71
C GLU A 296 -16.66 -18.09 -14.62
N THR A 297 -15.58 -18.78 -14.98
CA THR A 297 -15.67 -20.00 -15.80
C THR A 297 -16.36 -21.15 -15.04
N GLU A 298 -16.08 -21.34 -13.75
CA GLU A 298 -16.76 -22.32 -12.89
C GLU A 298 -18.27 -22.02 -12.81
N ILE A 299 -18.67 -20.76 -12.67
CA ILE A 299 -20.07 -20.33 -12.63
C ILE A 299 -20.76 -20.58 -13.98
N ASN A 300 -20.09 -20.26 -15.09
CA ASN A 300 -20.67 -20.37 -16.43
C ASN A 300 -20.78 -21.82 -16.93
N ASN A 301 -19.89 -22.71 -16.49
CA ASN A 301 -19.87 -24.11 -16.95
C ASN A 301 -20.88 -25.01 -16.25
N ASP A 302 -21.39 -24.61 -15.07
CA ASP A 302 -22.34 -25.41 -14.29
C ASP A 302 -23.54 -24.55 -13.84
N PRO A 303 -24.36 -24.07 -14.80
CA PRO A 303 -25.50 -23.22 -14.51
C PRO A 303 -26.59 -23.93 -13.69
N GLU A 304 -26.64 -25.27 -13.73
CA GLU A 304 -27.61 -26.07 -12.97
C GLU A 304 -27.21 -26.27 -11.50
N SER A 305 -25.91 -26.21 -11.16
CA SER A 305 -25.45 -26.34 -9.76
C SER A 305 -25.69 -25.11 -8.88
N VAL A 306 -26.15 -23.99 -9.45
CA VAL A 306 -26.37 -22.70 -8.75
C VAL A 306 -25.20 -22.35 -7.82
N LYS A 307 -23.97 -22.57 -8.27
CA LYS A 307 -22.82 -22.01 -7.57
C LYS A 307 -22.68 -20.57 -8.02
N ASP A 308 -23.26 -19.64 -7.26
CA ASP A 308 -22.91 -18.24 -7.38
C ASP A 308 -21.53 -17.99 -6.73
N MET A 309 -21.02 -16.75 -6.85
CA MET A 309 -19.75 -16.38 -6.21
C MET A 309 -19.78 -16.64 -4.69
N LYS A 310 -20.96 -16.53 -4.06
CA LYS A 310 -21.15 -16.79 -2.63
C LYS A 310 -21.00 -18.27 -2.28
N ALA A 311 -21.43 -19.19 -3.12
CA ALA A 311 -21.20 -20.62 -2.93
C ALA A 311 -19.71 -20.99 -3.09
N LEU A 312 -19.00 -20.34 -4.01
CA LEU A 312 -17.59 -20.64 -4.30
C LEU A 312 -16.60 -19.98 -3.33
N LEU A 313 -16.96 -18.79 -2.82
CA LEU A 313 -16.17 -17.99 -1.87
C LEU A 313 -17.07 -17.52 -0.71
N PRO A 314 -17.58 -18.43 0.15
CA PRO A 314 -18.54 -18.08 1.19
C PRO A 314 -17.99 -17.18 2.30
N ASP A 315 -16.66 -17.18 2.51
CA ASP A 315 -16.01 -16.43 3.57
C ASP A 315 -14.51 -16.20 3.25
N ILE A 316 -13.83 -15.53 4.19
CA ILE A 316 -12.40 -15.23 4.09
C ILE A 316 -11.51 -16.49 4.12
N ASN A 317 -11.96 -17.59 4.76
CA ASN A 317 -11.21 -18.84 4.79
C ASN A 317 -11.26 -19.55 3.43
N ALA A 318 -12.40 -19.49 2.74
CA ALA A 318 -12.52 -19.96 1.37
C ALA A 318 -11.63 -19.14 0.42
N PHE A 319 -11.57 -17.82 0.63
CA PHE A 319 -10.63 -16.95 -0.09
C PHE A 319 -9.17 -17.33 0.17
N GLN A 320 -8.79 -17.61 1.43
CA GLN A 320 -7.46 -18.09 1.79
C GLN A 320 -7.12 -19.40 1.06
N LYS A 321 -8.00 -20.41 1.11
CA LYS A 321 -7.79 -21.70 0.42
C LYS A 321 -7.62 -21.53 -1.08
N ARG A 322 -8.36 -20.60 -1.70
CA ARG A 322 -8.17 -20.26 -3.11
C ARG A 322 -6.80 -19.61 -3.32
N CYS A 323 -6.38 -18.64 -2.51
CA CYS A 323 -5.03 -18.09 -2.58
C CYS A 323 -3.95 -19.19 -2.49
N GLU A 324 -4.07 -20.11 -1.53
CA GLU A 324 -3.15 -21.25 -1.34
C GLU A 324 -3.08 -22.12 -2.59
N MET A 325 -4.23 -22.43 -3.21
CA MET A 325 -4.28 -23.19 -4.45
C MET A 325 -3.51 -22.50 -5.58
N TYR A 326 -3.67 -21.19 -5.76
CA TYR A 326 -3.00 -20.44 -6.83
C TYR A 326 -1.50 -20.30 -6.57
N PHE A 327 -1.10 -19.95 -5.35
CA PHE A 327 0.31 -19.87 -4.98
C PHE A 327 1.00 -21.25 -4.95
N LYS A 328 0.28 -22.34 -4.71
CA LYS A 328 0.84 -23.70 -4.84
C LYS A 328 1.26 -24.03 -6.27
N ARG A 329 0.56 -23.49 -7.28
CA ARG A 329 0.90 -23.67 -8.71
C ARG A 329 2.15 -22.88 -9.10
N LEU A 330 2.35 -21.71 -8.49
CA LEU A 330 3.56 -20.91 -8.66
C LEU A 330 4.69 -21.47 -7.77
N LEU A 331 5.49 -22.37 -8.33
CA LEU A 331 6.60 -22.99 -7.58
C LEU A 331 7.66 -21.94 -7.16
N PRO A 332 8.35 -22.10 -6.00
CA PRO A 332 9.35 -21.15 -5.51
C PRO A 332 10.47 -20.83 -6.52
N GLU A 333 10.85 -21.80 -7.34
CA GLU A 333 11.86 -21.67 -8.39
C GLU A 333 11.47 -20.63 -9.44
N PHE A 334 10.16 -20.35 -9.62
CA PHE A 334 9.67 -19.30 -10.53
C PHE A 334 10.31 -17.95 -10.25
N PHE A 335 10.38 -17.54 -8.97
CA PHE A 335 10.94 -16.23 -8.60
C PHE A 335 12.47 -16.21 -8.63
N SER A 336 13.12 -17.38 -8.61
CA SER A 336 14.56 -17.45 -8.85
C SER A 336 14.87 -17.25 -10.34
N GLU A 337 14.00 -17.74 -11.23
CA GLU A 337 14.21 -17.68 -12.67
C GLU A 337 13.66 -16.41 -13.35
N TRP A 338 12.55 -15.87 -12.86
CA TRP A 338 11.81 -14.74 -13.43
C TRP A 338 11.65 -13.57 -12.46
N GLY A 339 12.06 -13.74 -11.21
CA GLY A 339 11.86 -12.72 -10.19
C GLY A 339 12.87 -11.57 -10.29
N PRO A 340 12.86 -10.69 -9.29
CA PRO A 340 13.67 -9.47 -9.29
C PRO A 340 15.20 -9.73 -9.28
N ALA A 341 15.62 -10.95 -8.96
CA ALA A 341 17.02 -11.39 -9.02
C ALA A 341 17.44 -11.94 -10.40
N SER A 342 16.48 -12.20 -11.30
CA SER A 342 16.77 -12.65 -12.66
C SER A 342 17.27 -11.47 -13.52
N LYS A 343 18.23 -11.73 -14.41
CA LYS A 343 18.89 -10.71 -15.26
C LYS A 343 17.98 -10.02 -16.29
N GLY A 344 16.66 -10.24 -16.27
CA GLY A 344 15.73 -9.80 -17.32
C GLY A 344 14.57 -8.93 -16.85
N LEU A 345 14.27 -8.86 -15.55
CA LEU A 345 13.15 -8.05 -15.09
C LEU A 345 13.63 -6.63 -14.78
N ASP A 346 13.41 -5.72 -15.73
CA ASP A 346 13.66 -4.30 -15.52
C ASP A 346 12.36 -3.51 -15.32
N GLY A 347 12.49 -2.20 -15.11
CA GLY A 347 11.34 -1.31 -14.95
C GLY A 347 10.52 -1.09 -16.23
N SER A 348 10.91 -1.66 -17.37
CA SER A 348 10.24 -1.40 -18.64
C SER A 348 8.98 -2.25 -18.82
N ARG A 349 8.09 -1.81 -19.71
CA ARG A 349 6.75 -2.41 -19.88
C ARG A 349 6.82 -3.84 -20.44
N GLY A 350 7.69 -4.11 -21.41
CA GLY A 350 7.79 -5.41 -22.08
C GLY A 350 8.08 -6.57 -21.11
N PRO A 351 9.19 -6.53 -20.34
CA PRO A 351 9.51 -7.55 -19.35
C PRO A 351 8.44 -7.72 -18.27
N ARG A 352 7.77 -6.64 -17.87
CA ARG A 352 6.64 -6.72 -16.92
C ARG A 352 5.45 -7.47 -17.51
N ASP A 353 5.09 -7.20 -18.76
CA ASP A 353 3.99 -7.89 -19.45
C ASP A 353 4.32 -9.37 -19.68
N GLU A 354 5.57 -9.68 -20.05
CA GLU A 354 6.07 -11.06 -20.16
C GLU A 354 6.04 -11.80 -18.83
N PHE A 355 6.44 -11.13 -17.74
CA PHE A 355 6.38 -11.67 -16.39
C PHE A 355 4.94 -12.00 -15.96
N VAL A 356 4.00 -11.08 -16.17
CA VAL A 356 2.57 -11.31 -15.88
C VAL A 356 2.02 -12.45 -16.72
N LYS A 357 2.36 -12.50 -18.01
CA LYS A 357 1.96 -13.59 -18.91
C LYS A 357 2.51 -14.94 -18.43
N ALA A 358 3.77 -14.99 -17.99
CA ALA A 358 4.38 -16.20 -17.44
C ALA A 358 3.65 -16.68 -16.18
N ILE A 359 3.32 -15.77 -15.25
CA ILE A 359 2.52 -16.10 -14.04
C ILE A 359 1.19 -16.73 -14.44
N ARG A 360 0.45 -16.10 -15.35
CA ARG A 360 -0.86 -16.60 -15.81
C ARG A 360 -0.74 -17.97 -16.46
N GLN A 361 0.25 -18.16 -17.33
CA GLN A 361 0.50 -19.45 -17.98
C GLN A 361 0.80 -20.57 -16.96
N VAL A 362 1.62 -20.32 -15.94
CA VAL A 362 1.89 -21.32 -14.89
C VAL A 362 0.62 -21.66 -14.12
N ILE A 363 -0.16 -20.64 -13.74
CA ILE A 363 -1.41 -20.81 -13.00
C ILE A 363 -2.46 -21.59 -13.81
N GLU A 364 -2.60 -21.29 -15.11
CA GLU A 364 -3.65 -21.83 -15.98
C GLU A 364 -3.28 -23.19 -16.58
N SER A 365 -2.03 -23.38 -17.01
CA SER A 365 -1.62 -24.57 -17.77
C SER A 365 -1.08 -25.72 -16.91
N HIS A 366 -0.87 -25.49 -15.61
CA HIS A 366 -0.20 -26.43 -14.70
C HIS A 366 1.23 -26.84 -15.13
N LYS A 367 1.83 -26.12 -16.08
CA LYS A 367 3.20 -26.38 -16.54
C LYS A 367 4.21 -25.70 -15.64
N SER A 368 5.35 -26.37 -15.45
CA SER A 368 6.54 -25.83 -14.81
C SER A 368 7.20 -24.74 -15.68
N VAL A 369 8.05 -23.94 -15.05
CA VAL A 369 8.81 -22.87 -15.73
C VAL A 369 9.74 -23.44 -16.80
N ALA A 370 10.38 -24.58 -16.53
CA ALA A 370 11.23 -25.29 -17.47
C ALA A 370 10.45 -25.70 -18.74
N GLU A 371 9.22 -26.19 -18.57
CA GLU A 371 8.36 -26.56 -19.69
C GLU A 371 7.95 -25.33 -20.51
N LEU A 372 7.58 -24.21 -19.88
CA LEU A 372 7.25 -22.96 -20.59
C LEU A 372 8.45 -22.40 -21.37
N LYS A 373 9.66 -22.45 -20.80
CA LYS A 373 10.89 -22.04 -21.48
C LYS A 373 11.18 -22.92 -22.69
N SER A 374 11.04 -24.24 -22.56
CA SER A 374 11.25 -25.17 -23.67
C SER A 374 10.33 -24.87 -24.87
N GLN A 375 9.10 -24.41 -24.63
CA GLN A 375 8.14 -24.04 -25.68
C GLN A 375 8.47 -22.69 -26.34
N THR A 376 9.06 -21.76 -25.59
CA THR A 376 9.38 -20.41 -26.08
C THR A 376 10.70 -20.41 -26.86
N SER A 377 11.72 -21.16 -26.40
CA SER A 377 12.99 -21.33 -27.12
C SER A 377 12.82 -21.98 -28.51
N GLY A 378 11.79 -22.81 -28.70
CA GLY A 378 11.45 -23.35 -30.02
C GLY A 378 10.79 -22.34 -30.98
N SER A 379 10.24 -21.23 -30.46
CA SER A 379 9.48 -20.25 -31.24
C SER A 379 10.31 -19.01 -31.65
N ILE A 380 11.34 -18.67 -30.87
CA ILE A 380 12.19 -17.48 -31.14
C ILE A 380 13.23 -17.71 -32.26
N ILE A 381 13.53 -18.96 -32.63
CA ILE A 381 14.49 -19.26 -33.71
C ILE A 381 14.00 -18.81 -35.12
N PHE A 382 12.75 -18.38 -35.29
CA PHE A 382 12.21 -17.94 -36.59
C PHE A 382 12.11 -16.42 -36.82
N ARG A 383 12.77 -15.56 -36.02
CA ARG A 383 12.70 -14.09 -36.19
C ARG A 383 14.02 -13.32 -36.28
N LEU A 384 15.11 -14.00 -36.66
CA LEU A 384 16.35 -13.35 -37.11
C LEU A 384 16.80 -13.95 -38.45
N VAL A 385 16.03 -13.69 -39.51
CA VAL A 385 16.51 -13.64 -40.90
C VAL A 385 15.89 -12.42 -41.56
#